data_AF-A0A9D9E285-F1
#
_entry.id   AF-A0A9D9E285-F1
#
_cell.length_a   1.000
_cell.length_b   1.000
_cell.length_c   1.000
_cell.angle_alpha   90.00
_cell.angle_beta   90.00
_cell.angle_gamma   90.00
#
_symmetry.space_group_name_H-M   'P 1'
#
loop_
_entity.id
_entity.type
_entity.pdbx_description
1 polymer ?
#
loop_
_entity_poly.entity_id
_entity_poly.type
_entity_poly.pdbx_seq_one_letter_code
_entity_poly.pdbx_strand_id
1 'polypeptide(L)'
;MIDGLIILIVIVLLFFAMKGSVKHFKGEGACCSGGSSLAKSGEKALSGPVVAIRLITIGGMHCANCAERVKRAVDSIDGASCSVDLSNSIATVKMDRRIDDITIKRKIEEAGYTVSSIKQD
;
A
#
# COMPACT_ATOMS: atom_id res chain seq x y z
N MET A 1 -36.59 -11.96 18.18
CA MET A 1 -35.38 -12.78 17.93
C MET A 1 -34.76 -12.42 16.58
N ILE A 2 -35.57 -12.29 15.53
CA ILE A 2 -35.14 -11.85 14.19
C ILE A 2 -34.56 -10.43 14.19
N ASP A 3 -35.14 -9.51 14.96
CA ASP A 3 -34.72 -8.10 14.99
C ASP A 3 -33.27 -7.92 15.46
N GLY A 4 -32.82 -8.73 16.44
CA GLY A 4 -31.44 -8.71 16.93
C GLY A 4 -30.43 -9.24 15.91
N LEU A 5 -30.82 -10.22 15.09
CA LEU A 5 -29.97 -10.79 14.03
C LEU A 5 -29.76 -9.77 12.89
N ILE A 6 -30.82 -9.05 12.51
CA ILE A 6 -30.76 -8.02 11.48
C ILE A 6 -29.84 -6.87 11.93
N ILE A 7 -29.97 -6.41 13.16
CA ILE A 7 -29.13 -5.33 13.71
C ILE A 7 -27.65 -5.76 13.73
N LEU A 8 -27.35 -7.01 14.11
CA LEU A 8 -25.98 -7.54 14.11
C LEU A 8 -25.38 -7.56 12.69
N ILE A 9 -26.14 -8.00 11.69
CA ILE A 9 -25.69 -8.06 10.29
C ILE A 9 -25.43 -6.65 9.76
N VAL A 10 -26.29 -5.68 10.06
CA VAL A 10 -26.11 -4.28 9.66
C VAL A 10 -24.86 -3.68 10.30
N ILE A 11 -24.61 -3.95 11.59
CA ILE A 11 -23.40 -3.48 12.27
C ILE A 11 -22.14 -4.07 11.63
N VAL A 12 -22.14 -5.36 11.28
CA VAL A 12 -21.00 -6.02 10.61
C VAL A 12 -20.75 -5.45 9.21
N LEU A 13 -21.81 -5.21 8.43
CA LEU A 13 -21.71 -4.58 7.11
C LEU A 13 -21.17 -3.14 7.20
N LEU A 14 -21.65 -2.36 8.18
CA LEU A 14 -21.15 -1.02 8.44
C LEU A 14 -19.70 -1.03 8.89
N PHE A 15 -19.29 -1.99 9.73
CA PHE A 15 -17.90 -2.12 10.18
C PHE A 15 -16.96 -2.48 9.02
N PHE A 16 -17.39 -3.38 8.12
CA PHE A 16 -16.63 -3.75 6.92
C PHE A 16 -16.51 -2.57 5.95
N ALA A 17 -17.57 -1.76 5.79
CA ALA A 17 -17.56 -0.55 4.98
C ALA A 17 -16.70 0.58 5.58
N MET A 18 -16.78 0.79 6.90
CA MET A 18 -15.97 1.80 7.60
C MET A 18 -14.48 1.47 7.54
N LYS A 19 -14.09 0.20 7.70
CA LYS A 19 -12.68 -0.21 7.57
C LYS A 19 -12.14 -0.02 6.13
N GLY A 20 -13.03 0.00 5.14
CA GLY A 20 -12.72 0.36 3.75
C GLY A 20 -12.55 1.86 3.52
N SER A 21 -13.46 2.70 4.05
CA SER A 21 -13.44 4.16 3.82
C SER A 21 -12.32 4.90 4.56
N VAL A 22 -11.83 4.41 5.69
CA VAL A 22 -10.76 5.10 6.44
C VAL A 22 -9.42 5.12 5.67
N LYS A 23 -9.20 4.21 4.71
CA LYS A 23 -8.01 4.25 3.83
C LYS A 23 -8.10 5.29 2.71
N HIS A 24 -9.29 5.71 2.29
CA HIS A 24 -9.48 6.67 1.20
C HIS A 24 -9.82 8.09 1.69
N PHE A 25 -10.10 8.24 2.99
CA PHE A 25 -10.41 9.53 3.64
C PHE A 25 -9.22 10.20 4.34
N LYS A 26 -7.99 9.69 4.17
CA LYS A 26 -6.78 10.53 4.30
C LYS A 26 -6.77 11.44 3.06
N GLY A 27 -7.54 12.51 3.16
CA GLY A 27 -7.96 13.34 2.05
C GLY A 27 -6.80 14.02 1.34
N GLU A 28 -6.65 13.70 0.06
CA GLU A 28 -6.14 14.58 -0.98
C GLU A 28 -7.23 14.63 -2.06
N GLY A 29 -8.25 15.43 -1.80
CA GLY A 29 -9.43 15.47 -2.67
C GLY A 29 -10.38 16.60 -2.34
N ALA A 30 -9.85 17.78 -2.00
CA ALA A 30 -10.59 19.02 -2.10
C ALA A 30 -10.22 19.67 -3.43
N CYS A 31 -11.20 19.78 -4.32
CA CYS A 31 -11.15 20.69 -5.45
C CYS A 31 -10.79 22.10 -4.94
N CYS A 32 -9.87 22.77 -5.64
CA CYS A 32 -9.68 24.22 -5.64
C CYS A 32 -9.37 24.88 -4.28
N SER A 33 -8.12 24.82 -3.81
CA SER A 33 -7.47 25.94 -3.09
C SER A 33 -6.02 25.58 -2.78
N GLY A 34 -5.08 26.43 -3.22
CA GLY A 34 -3.65 26.22 -3.05
C GLY A 34 -3.21 26.04 -1.59
N GLY A 35 -2.21 25.17 -1.40
CA GLY A 35 -1.60 24.92 -0.11
C GLY A 35 -0.53 23.84 -0.22
N SER A 36 0.64 24.20 -0.74
CA SER A 36 1.84 23.36 -0.69
C SER A 36 2.35 23.29 0.74
N SER A 37 1.72 22.44 1.54
CA SER A 37 2.30 22.01 2.82
C SER A 37 3.06 20.72 2.55
N LEU A 38 4.37 20.81 2.67
CA LEU A 38 5.31 19.70 2.78
C LEU A 38 4.83 18.70 3.86
N ALA A 39 3.94 17.79 3.48
CA ALA A 39 3.58 16.65 4.30
C ALA A 39 4.56 15.53 3.97
N LYS A 40 5.67 15.55 4.72
CA LYS A 40 6.59 14.43 4.98
C LYS A 40 6.00 13.09 4.53
N SER A 41 6.50 12.58 3.41
CA SER A 41 6.38 11.17 3.05
C SER A 41 7.17 10.40 4.10
N GLY A 42 6.48 9.99 5.17
CA GLY A 42 7.08 9.25 6.26
C GLY A 42 7.59 7.92 5.72
N GLU A 43 8.90 7.81 5.53
CA GLU A 43 9.57 6.53 5.36
C GLU A 43 9.21 5.64 6.55
N LYS A 44 8.56 4.51 6.27
CA LYS A 44 8.27 3.51 7.28
C LYS A 44 9.59 2.86 7.67
N ALA A 45 10.20 3.36 8.75
CA ALA A 45 11.37 2.74 9.35
C ALA A 45 10.95 1.38 9.92
N LEU A 46 11.38 0.29 9.26
CA LEU A 46 11.20 -1.06 9.79
C LEU A 46 11.82 -1.12 11.19
N SER A 47 11.00 -1.47 12.17
CA SER A 47 11.39 -1.48 13.59
C SER A 47 12.06 -2.80 14.02
N GLY A 48 12.50 -3.64 13.06
CA GLY A 48 13.10 -4.95 13.32
C GLY A 48 14.09 -5.38 12.22
N PRO A 49 14.83 -6.49 12.42
CA PRO A 49 15.78 -7.02 11.44
C PRO A 49 15.04 -7.47 10.18
N VAL A 50 15.57 -7.10 9.01
CA VAL A 50 15.01 -7.50 7.70
C VAL A 50 15.20 -9.00 7.52
N VAL A 51 14.10 -9.75 7.52
CA VAL A 51 14.11 -11.22 7.44
C VAL A 51 14.16 -11.68 5.98
N ALA A 52 13.63 -10.89 5.05
CA ALA A 52 13.62 -11.21 3.63
C ALA A 52 13.57 -9.95 2.75
N ILE A 53 14.23 -10.02 1.59
CA ILE A 53 14.25 -8.99 0.57
C ILE A 53 13.66 -9.57 -0.72
N ARG A 54 12.87 -8.77 -1.45
CA ARG A 54 12.32 -9.11 -2.77
C ARG A 54 12.54 -7.94 -3.71
N LEU A 55 13.01 -8.22 -4.91
CA LEU A 55 13.20 -7.26 -5.98
C LEU A 55 12.07 -7.43 -6.99
N ILE A 56 11.21 -6.43 -7.11
CA ILE A 56 10.02 -6.48 -7.94
C ILE A 56 10.17 -5.48 -9.07
N THR A 57 10.18 -5.93 -10.30
CA THR A 57 10.13 -5.05 -11.47
C THR A 57 8.69 -4.67 -11.74
N ILE A 58 8.40 -3.37 -11.74
CA ILE A 58 7.04 -2.85 -11.88
C ILE A 58 6.97 -2.00 -13.15
N GLY A 59 6.00 -2.30 -14.00
CA GLY A 59 5.70 -1.53 -15.21
C GLY A 59 4.83 -0.31 -14.90
N GLY A 60 5.07 0.79 -15.62
CA GLY A 60 4.25 2.00 -15.56
C GLY A 60 4.72 3.07 -14.56
N MET A 61 5.87 2.89 -13.91
CA MET A 61 6.48 3.91 -13.05
C MET A 61 7.27 4.94 -13.88
N HIS A 62 6.55 5.84 -14.56
CA HIS A 62 7.19 6.88 -15.40
C HIS A 62 7.56 8.16 -14.66
N CYS A 63 7.12 8.33 -13.41
CA CYS A 63 7.26 9.57 -12.67
C CYS A 63 7.60 9.32 -11.19
N ALA A 64 8.28 10.28 -10.54
CA ALA A 64 8.62 10.18 -9.12
C ALA A 64 7.37 9.98 -8.25
N ASN A 65 6.28 10.68 -8.58
CA ASN A 65 4.99 10.53 -7.90
C ASN A 65 4.38 9.13 -8.09
N CYS A 66 4.62 8.51 -9.24
CA CYS A 66 4.15 7.17 -9.59
C CYS A 66 4.88 6.12 -8.73
N ALA A 67 6.20 6.26 -8.60
CA ALA A 67 7.01 5.43 -7.71
C ALA A 67 6.62 5.61 -6.24
N GLU A 68 6.34 6.84 -5.81
CA GLU A 68 5.91 7.12 -4.44
C GLU A 68 4.53 6.50 -4.14
N ARG A 69 3.62 6.49 -5.11
CA ARG A 69 2.32 5.82 -4.98
C ARG A 69 2.48 4.31 -4.77
N VAL A 70 3.35 3.66 -5.55
CA VAL A 70 3.68 2.24 -5.39
C VAL A 70 4.31 1.98 -4.02
N LYS A 71 5.30 2.80 -3.64
CA LYS A 71 5.96 2.73 -2.33
C LYS A 71 4.94 2.77 -1.20
N ARG A 72 4.05 3.77 -1.20
CA ARG A 72 2.99 3.92 -0.19
C ARG A 72 2.02 2.74 -0.16
N ALA A 73 1.68 2.17 -1.32
CA ALA A 73 0.79 1.01 -1.40
C ALA A 73 1.43 -0.22 -0.73
N VAL A 74 2.71 -0.47 -0.97
CA VAL A 74 3.44 -1.60 -0.37
C VAL A 74 3.76 -1.33 1.11
N ASP A 75 4.16 -0.11 1.48
CA ASP A 75 4.37 0.30 2.88
C ASP A 75 3.09 0.22 3.71
N SER A 76 1.91 0.25 3.08
CA SER A 76 0.64 0.03 3.78
C SER A 76 0.47 -1.40 4.31
N ILE A 77 1.30 -2.33 3.86
CA ILE A 77 1.36 -3.70 4.36
C ILE A 77 2.10 -3.68 5.70
N ASP A 78 1.47 -4.26 6.72
CA ASP A 78 2.09 -4.38 8.03
C ASP A 78 3.32 -5.30 7.93
N GLY A 79 4.48 -4.77 8.29
CA GLY A 79 5.73 -5.52 8.21
C GLY A 79 6.45 -5.56 6.86
N ALA A 80 5.97 -4.80 5.87
CA ALA A 80 6.72 -4.55 4.65
C ALA A 80 7.19 -3.10 4.61
N SER A 81 8.37 -2.89 4.03
CA SER A 81 8.89 -1.59 3.62
C SER A 81 9.38 -1.68 2.19
N CYS A 82 9.03 -0.68 1.39
CA CYS A 82 9.33 -0.60 -0.01
C CYS A 82 10.31 0.54 -0.27
N SER A 83 11.34 0.25 -1.05
CA SER A 83 12.22 1.24 -1.66
C SER A 83 12.07 1.14 -3.17
N VAL A 84 11.97 2.26 -3.88
CA VAL A 84 11.75 2.24 -5.34
C VAL A 84 12.89 2.97 -6.03
N ASP A 85 13.50 2.27 -6.98
CA ASP A 85 14.54 2.77 -7.87
C ASP A 85 13.93 3.04 -9.25
N LEU A 86 13.60 4.30 -9.50
CA LEU A 86 13.03 4.77 -10.78
C LEU A 86 13.96 4.48 -11.97
N SER A 87 15.27 4.67 -11.78
CA SER A 87 16.27 4.48 -12.85
C SER A 87 16.25 3.08 -13.44
N ASN A 88 15.97 2.07 -12.61
CA ASN A 88 15.91 0.66 -13.03
C ASN A 88 14.48 0.13 -13.12
N SER A 89 13.47 0.92 -12.74
CA SER A 89 12.08 0.47 -12.57
C SER A 89 11.96 -0.75 -11.62
N ILE A 90 12.77 -0.76 -10.56
CA ILE A 90 12.83 -1.84 -9.56
C ILE A 90 12.28 -1.31 -8.22
N ALA A 91 11.41 -2.09 -7.60
CA ALA A 91 10.93 -1.89 -6.24
C ALA A 91 11.51 -2.98 -5.34
N THR A 92 12.33 -2.57 -4.38
CA THR A 92 12.91 -3.42 -3.34
C THR A 92 11.96 -3.47 -2.14
N VAL A 93 11.36 -4.62 -1.89
CA VAL A 93 10.48 -4.87 -0.75
C VAL A 93 11.24 -5.63 0.32
N LYS A 94 11.46 -4.96 1.45
CA LYS A 94 12.05 -5.50 2.67
C LYS A 94 10.92 -5.91 3.61
N MET A 95 11.02 -7.10 4.19
CA MET A 95 9.99 -7.66 5.05
C MET A 95 10.56 -8.03 6.41
N ASP A 96 9.85 -7.70 7.48
CA ASP A 96 10.16 -8.09 8.86
C ASP A 96 9.60 -9.48 9.22
N ARG A 97 8.68 -9.99 8.41
CA ARG A 97 7.98 -11.27 8.56
C ARG A 97 7.86 -11.97 7.22
N ARG A 98 7.51 -13.26 7.21
CA ARG A 98 7.16 -13.96 5.96
C ARG A 98 5.82 -13.42 5.44
N ILE A 99 5.86 -12.72 4.32
CA ILE A 99 4.69 -12.23 3.58
C ILE A 99 4.71 -12.94 2.23
N ASP A 100 3.52 -13.37 1.80
CA ASP A 100 3.34 -14.09 0.55
C ASP A 100 3.48 -13.16 -0.66
N ASP A 101 4.20 -13.57 -1.71
CA ASP A 101 4.42 -12.78 -2.93
C ASP A 101 3.09 -12.40 -3.60
N ILE A 102 2.07 -13.25 -3.47
CA ILE A 102 0.70 -13.03 -3.96
C ILE A 102 0.08 -11.79 -3.30
N THR A 103 0.30 -11.61 -1.99
CA THR A 103 -0.24 -10.47 -1.25
C THR A 103 0.40 -9.16 -1.72
N ILE A 104 1.71 -9.19 -1.97
CA ILE A 104 2.46 -8.02 -2.46
C ILE A 104 2.00 -7.67 -3.87
N LYS A 105 1.92 -8.67 -4.76
CA LYS A 105 1.44 -8.49 -6.14
C LYS A 105 0.04 -7.89 -6.18
N ARG A 106 -0.90 -8.45 -5.41
CA ARG A 106 -2.28 -7.93 -5.32
C ARG A 106 -2.31 -6.47 -4.86
N LYS A 107 -1.45 -6.09 -3.90
CA LYS A 107 -1.38 -4.70 -3.41
C LYS A 107 -0.87 -3.73 -4.47
N ILE A 108 0.07 -4.17 -5.30
CA ILE A 108 0.60 -3.38 -6.42
C ILE A 108 -0.47 -3.25 -7.52
N GLU A 109 -1.21 -4.32 -7.81
CA GLU A 109 -2.33 -4.31 -8.77
C GLU A 109 -3.50 -3.45 -8.30
N GLU A 110 -3.87 -3.51 -7.01
CA GLU A 110 -4.85 -2.61 -6.40
C GLU A 110 -4.45 -1.13 -6.51
N ALA A 111 -3.14 -0.84 -6.56
CA ALA A 111 -2.62 0.50 -6.79
C ALA A 111 -2.63 0.92 -8.28
N GLY A 112 -3.00 0.02 -9.18
CA GLY A 112 -3.10 0.26 -10.62
C GLY A 112 -1.81 -0.02 -11.40
N TYR A 113 -0.88 -0.79 -10.84
CA TYR A 113 0.41 -1.10 -11.47
C TYR A 113 0.54 -2.58 -11.79
N THR A 114 1.32 -2.88 -12.84
CA THR A 114 1.56 -4.26 -13.26
C THR A 114 2.93 -4.72 -12.79
N VAL A 115 2.98 -5.90 -12.16
CA VAL A 115 4.24 -6.54 -11.77
C VAL A 115 4.78 -7.35 -12.95
N SER A 116 5.95 -6.97 -13.44
CA SER A 116 6.61 -7.60 -14.59
C SER A 116 7.50 -8.77 -14.18
N SER A 117 8.16 -8.69 -13.02
CA SER A 117 9.05 -9.75 -12.52
C SER A 117 9.21 -9.66 -11.01
N ILE A 118 9.32 -10.81 -10.35
CA ILE A 118 9.66 -10.91 -8.92
C ILE A 118 10.94 -11.74 -8.86
N LYS A 119 12.01 -11.14 -8.36
CA LYS A 119 13.28 -11.80 -8.06
C LYS A 119 13.49 -11.83 -6.55
N GLN A 120 13.98 -12.96 -6.07
CA GLN A 120 14.42 -13.12 -4.69
C GLN A 120 15.94 -13.00 -4.69
N ASP A 121 16.47 -12.07 -3.88
CA ASP A 121 17.89 -11.92 -3.59
C ASP A 121 18.19 -12.52 -2.20
#